data_AF-A0A2H3IC33-F1
#
_entry.id   AF-A0A2H3IC33-F1
#
_cell.length_a   1.000
_cell.length_b   1.000
_cell.length_c   1.000
_cell.angle_alpha   90.00
_cell.angle_beta   90.00
_cell.angle_gamma   90.00
#
_symmetry.space_group_name_H-M   'P 1'
#
loop_
_entity.id
_entity.type
_entity.pdbx_description
1 polymer ?
#
loop_
_entity_poly.entity_id
_entity_poly.type
_entity_poly.pdbx_seq_one_letter_code
_entity_poly.pdbx_strand_id
1 'polypeptide(L)'
;MASTVFSVGRASDAILNSGFYYEMDQELGSHLLVGPKTCLSPEGLEFLKLHVFRDERTRSILEFFFSWCGLARYRKFHNDPGHIFQFRSGGEKAGLNVLVVQFWGRESEVIYFNRSHRYELPGVHASNGLWEVPFAALESAGCGEGSKIVFGHGGFTIQDARIAFEIKKGTPIATVFATRDVVKKWAKMTFPKMPQMVEKVTELQRESTKIGIHFQYEMKETNSDAPQNGVVSDV
;
A
#
# COMPACT_ATOMS: atom_id res chain seq x y z
N MET A 1 28.53 -5.08 3.94
CA MET A 1 28.06 -3.72 3.59
C MET A 1 27.62 -3.05 4.87
N ALA A 2 28.12 -1.84 5.16
CA ALA A 2 27.77 -1.13 6.39
C ALA A 2 26.26 -0.87 6.42
N SER A 3 25.58 -1.37 7.44
CA SER A 3 24.19 -0.99 7.71
C SER A 3 24.20 0.48 8.09
N THR A 4 23.76 1.35 7.17
CA THR A 4 23.57 2.76 7.51
C THR A 4 22.40 2.85 8.48
N VAL A 5 22.65 3.31 9.70
CA VAL A 5 21.64 3.49 10.75
C VAL A 5 20.44 4.26 10.20
N PHE A 6 19.23 3.72 10.39
CA PHE A 6 17.98 4.36 9.98
C PHE A 6 17.89 5.82 10.46
N SER A 7 17.34 6.70 9.62
CA SER A 7 17.07 8.09 9.97
C SER A 7 15.83 8.58 9.25
N VAL A 8 14.87 9.10 10.02
CA VAL A 8 13.63 9.68 9.48
C VAL A 8 13.92 10.82 8.51
N GLY A 9 14.87 11.70 8.84
CA GLY A 9 15.23 12.84 7.98
C GLY A 9 15.78 12.41 6.62
N ARG A 10 16.69 11.42 6.58
CA ARG A 10 17.20 10.87 5.31
C ARG A 10 16.09 10.23 4.49
N ALA A 11 15.19 9.49 5.14
CA ALA A 11 14.10 8.81 4.47
C ALA A 11 13.06 9.80 3.93
N SER A 12 12.70 10.82 4.70
CA SER A 12 11.75 11.85 4.26
C SER A 12 12.33 12.71 3.13
N ASP A 13 13.61 13.09 3.21
CA ASP A 13 14.30 13.79 2.12
C ASP A 13 14.33 12.96 0.84
N ALA A 14 14.58 11.64 0.93
CA ALA A 14 14.54 10.75 -0.23
C ALA A 14 13.14 10.69 -0.86
N ILE A 15 12.08 10.59 -0.06
CA ILE A 15 10.70 10.58 -0.55
C ILE A 15 10.33 11.92 -1.21
N LEU A 16 10.68 13.05 -0.60
CA LEU A 16 10.38 14.38 -1.16
C LEU A 16 11.15 14.64 -2.46
N ASN A 17 12.42 14.25 -2.50
CA ASN A 17 13.29 14.56 -3.64
C ASN A 17 13.18 13.53 -4.76
N SER A 18 13.31 12.24 -4.45
CA SER A 18 13.33 11.15 -5.42
C SER A 18 11.96 10.48 -5.63
N GLY A 19 11.06 10.62 -4.66
CA GLY A 19 9.71 10.05 -4.68
C GLY A 19 9.58 8.74 -3.89
N PHE A 20 10.70 8.17 -3.41
CA PHE A 20 10.70 6.93 -2.64
C PHE A 20 11.93 6.80 -1.73
N TYR A 21 11.82 5.91 -0.75
CA TYR A 21 12.86 5.43 0.14
C TYR A 21 12.81 3.90 0.20
N TYR A 22 13.93 3.24 0.50
CA TYR A 22 13.97 1.79 0.65
C TYR A 22 14.97 1.36 1.71
N GLU A 23 14.72 0.18 2.29
CA GLU A 23 15.70 -0.56 3.09
C GLU A 23 15.69 -2.04 2.74
N MET A 24 16.86 -2.65 2.90
CA MET A 24 17.01 -4.10 2.86
C MET A 24 16.65 -4.68 4.23
N ASP A 25 15.89 -5.76 4.22
CA ASP A 25 15.42 -6.41 5.44
C ASP A 25 15.30 -7.92 5.21
N GLN A 26 16.27 -8.65 5.76
CA GLN A 26 16.36 -10.09 5.65
C GLN A 26 15.28 -10.81 6.46
N GLU A 27 14.88 -10.26 7.61
CA GLU A 27 13.86 -10.86 8.46
C GLU A 27 12.50 -10.77 7.78
N LEU A 28 12.14 -9.57 7.30
CA LEU A 28 10.95 -9.34 6.49
C LEU A 28 10.93 -10.26 5.25
N GLY A 29 12.04 -10.35 4.53
CA GLY A 29 12.12 -11.22 3.35
C GLY A 29 11.91 -12.70 3.67
N SER A 30 12.29 -13.14 4.88
CA SER A 30 12.04 -14.50 5.36
C SER A 30 10.56 -14.70 5.72
N HIS A 31 9.93 -13.73 6.39
CA HIS A 31 8.50 -13.77 6.70
C HIS A 31 7.61 -13.78 5.44
N LEU A 32 8.03 -13.09 4.39
CA LEU A 32 7.27 -13.04 3.13
C LEU A 32 7.26 -14.36 2.33
N LEU A 33 8.13 -15.32 2.64
CA LEU A 33 8.08 -16.66 2.03
C LEU A 33 6.78 -17.40 2.37
N VAL A 34 6.28 -17.20 3.58
CA VAL A 34 5.01 -17.77 4.09
C VAL A 34 3.95 -16.68 4.34
N GLY A 35 4.22 -15.47 3.86
CA GLY A 35 3.48 -14.27 4.21
C GLY A 35 1.99 -14.33 3.88
N PRO A 36 1.18 -13.45 4.49
CA PRO A 36 -0.27 -13.50 4.37
C PRO A 36 -0.73 -13.31 2.93
N LYS A 37 -1.71 -14.14 2.53
CA LYS A 37 -2.36 -14.00 1.21
C LYS A 37 -3.18 -12.71 1.10
N THR A 38 -3.71 -12.20 2.22
CA THR A 38 -4.57 -11.01 2.28
C THR A 38 -4.48 -10.33 3.66
N CYS A 39 -4.73 -9.02 3.75
CA CYS A 39 -4.92 -8.34 5.05
C CYS A 39 -6.26 -8.67 5.71
N LEU A 40 -7.22 -9.23 4.95
CA LEU A 40 -8.56 -9.57 5.45
C LEU A 40 -8.56 -10.87 6.27
N SER A 41 -7.39 -11.26 6.78
CA SER A 41 -7.21 -12.42 7.65
C SER A 41 -6.47 -12.02 8.94
N PRO A 42 -6.56 -12.83 10.00
CA PRO A 42 -5.82 -12.61 11.24
C PRO A 42 -4.30 -12.48 11.03
N GLU A 43 -3.73 -13.26 10.12
CA GLU A 43 -2.30 -13.26 9.77
C GLU A 43 -1.92 -11.98 9.02
N GLY A 44 -2.79 -11.50 8.15
CA GLY A 44 -2.61 -10.24 7.44
C GLY A 44 -2.60 -9.02 8.36
N LEU A 45 -3.48 -9.00 9.36
CA LEU A 45 -3.48 -7.96 10.40
C LEU A 45 -2.25 -8.05 11.30
N GLU A 46 -1.79 -9.27 11.63
CA GLU A 46 -0.56 -9.45 12.40
C GLU A 46 0.66 -8.95 11.63
N PHE A 47 0.74 -9.25 10.33
CA PHE A 47 1.80 -8.75 9.47
C PHE A 47 1.85 -7.21 9.44
N LEU A 48 0.69 -6.55 9.33
CA LEU A 48 0.60 -5.09 9.42
C LEU A 48 1.05 -4.57 10.78
N LYS A 49 0.61 -5.23 11.86
CA LYS A 49 1.01 -4.89 13.24
C LYS A 49 2.53 -4.86 13.38
N LEU A 50 3.21 -5.91 12.91
CA LEU A 50 4.65 -6.06 13.01
C LEU A 50 5.41 -5.08 12.11
N HIS A 51 5.06 -5.01 10.81
CA HIS A 51 5.90 -4.34 9.80
C HIS A 51 5.47 -2.91 9.46
N VAL A 52 4.32 -2.44 9.97
CA VAL A 52 3.87 -1.04 9.83
C VAL A 52 3.74 -0.37 11.18
N PHE A 53 2.90 -0.93 12.07
CA PHE A 53 2.49 -0.20 13.28
C PHE A 53 3.56 -0.25 14.37
N ARG A 54 4.33 -1.34 14.47
CA ARG A 54 5.41 -1.51 15.43
C ARG A 54 6.80 -1.27 14.86
N ASP A 55 6.97 -1.42 13.54
CA ASP A 55 8.24 -1.11 12.88
C ASP A 55 8.52 0.40 12.95
N GLU A 56 9.53 0.79 13.71
CA GLU A 56 9.89 2.19 13.92
C GLU A 56 10.22 2.91 12.61
N ARG A 57 10.78 2.20 11.62
CA ARG A 57 11.18 2.79 10.35
C ARG A 57 9.95 3.18 9.55
N THR A 58 8.99 2.26 9.42
CA THR A 58 7.74 2.52 8.72
C THR A 58 6.87 3.53 9.46
N ARG A 59 6.63 3.31 10.75
CA ARG A 59 5.76 4.18 11.57
C ARG A 59 6.28 5.61 11.57
N SER A 60 7.56 5.82 11.86
CA SER A 60 8.11 7.17 12.03
C SER A 60 8.08 7.97 10.72
N ILE A 61 8.26 7.33 9.56
CA ILE A 61 8.12 8.00 8.27
C ILE A 61 6.65 8.39 8.01
N LEU A 62 5.69 7.48 8.23
CA LEU A 62 4.27 7.79 8.05
C LEU A 62 3.82 8.93 8.96
N GLU A 63 4.24 8.93 10.22
CA GLU A 63 3.93 9.97 11.20
C GLU A 63 4.66 11.30 10.94
N PHE A 64 5.79 11.28 10.24
CA PHE A 64 6.47 12.49 9.79
C PHE A 64 5.67 13.21 8.71
N PHE A 65 5.17 12.47 7.71
CA PHE A 65 4.42 13.06 6.60
C PHE A 65 2.97 13.41 6.95
N PHE A 66 2.35 12.65 7.84
CA PHE A 66 0.93 12.77 8.13
C PHE A 66 0.67 12.93 9.63
N SER A 67 -0.03 14.01 10.00
CA SER A 67 -0.58 14.16 11.35
C SER A 67 -1.57 13.04 11.69
N TRP A 68 -2.27 12.53 10.68
CA TRP A 68 -3.03 11.30 10.73
C TRP A 68 -3.16 10.68 9.33
N CYS A 69 -3.04 9.36 9.21
CA CYS A 69 -3.32 8.62 7.99
C CYS A 69 -4.13 7.34 8.24
N GLY A 70 -4.87 6.91 7.23
CA GLY A 70 -5.63 5.65 7.25
C GLY A 70 -5.09 4.67 6.22
N LEU A 71 -4.82 3.44 6.65
CA LEU A 71 -4.63 2.29 5.75
C LEU A 71 -5.95 2.05 5.00
N ALA A 72 -5.92 2.19 3.69
CA ALA A 72 -7.13 2.14 2.87
C ALA A 72 -7.13 1.03 1.82
N ARG A 73 -5.95 0.52 1.47
CA ARG A 73 -5.82 -0.63 0.56
C ARG A 73 -4.65 -1.50 0.98
N TYR A 74 -4.82 -2.79 0.73
CA TYR A 74 -3.79 -3.80 0.82
C TYR A 74 -3.92 -4.69 -0.41
N ARG A 75 -2.83 -4.89 -1.16
CA ARG A 75 -2.87 -5.74 -2.35
C ARG A 75 -1.53 -6.38 -2.60
N LYS A 76 -1.56 -7.68 -2.93
CA LYS A 76 -0.41 -8.36 -3.50
C LYS A 76 -0.40 -8.14 -5.01
N PHE A 77 0.74 -7.71 -5.53
CA PHE A 77 0.95 -7.53 -6.96
C PHE A 77 1.79 -8.67 -7.52
N HIS A 78 1.61 -8.94 -8.81
CA HIS A 78 2.52 -9.78 -9.58
C HIS A 78 3.48 -8.88 -10.35
N ASN A 79 4.65 -9.42 -10.71
CA ASN A 79 5.51 -8.75 -11.65
C ASN A 79 4.83 -8.71 -13.02
N ASP A 80 5.00 -7.59 -13.72
CA ASP A 80 4.50 -7.40 -15.07
C ASP A 80 5.58 -6.65 -15.89
N PRO A 81 6.67 -7.35 -16.24
CA PRO A 81 7.83 -6.71 -16.84
C PRO A 81 7.48 -6.05 -18.18
N GLY A 82 7.95 -4.82 -18.38
CA GLY A 82 7.63 -3.96 -19.51
C GLY A 82 6.53 -2.93 -19.21
N HIS A 83 5.78 -3.11 -18.11
CA HIS A 83 4.70 -2.21 -17.73
C HIS A 83 5.07 -1.34 -16.54
N ILE A 84 4.85 -0.03 -16.70
CA ILE A 84 5.20 0.99 -15.70
C ILE A 84 3.92 1.54 -15.10
N PHE A 85 3.84 1.58 -13.76
CA PHE A 85 2.63 1.93 -13.05
C PHE A 85 2.81 3.07 -12.04
N GLN A 86 1.72 3.75 -11.72
CA GLN A 86 1.56 4.65 -10.57
C GLN A 86 0.34 4.21 -9.75
N PHE A 87 0.41 4.34 -8.42
CA PHE A 87 -0.76 4.12 -7.55
C PHE A 87 -1.78 5.25 -7.66
N ARG A 88 -1.33 6.45 -8.03
CA ARG A 88 -2.15 7.64 -8.18
C ARG A 88 -1.62 8.52 -9.30
N SER A 89 -2.51 9.06 -10.13
CA SER A 89 -2.16 10.08 -11.10
C SER A 89 -1.97 11.46 -10.45
N GLY A 90 -1.36 12.38 -11.21
CA GLY A 90 -1.13 13.77 -10.83
C GLY A 90 0.35 14.08 -10.57
N GLY A 91 0.71 15.35 -10.76
CA GLY A 91 2.06 15.87 -10.50
C GLY A 91 2.15 16.66 -9.20
N GLU A 92 3.14 17.55 -9.09
CA GLU A 92 3.48 18.31 -7.89
C GLU A 92 2.27 18.98 -7.21
N LYS A 93 1.40 19.64 -8.01
CA LYS A 93 0.19 20.32 -7.52
C LYS A 93 -0.80 19.41 -6.79
N ALA A 94 -0.81 18.11 -7.06
CA ALA A 94 -1.69 17.16 -6.40
C ALA A 94 -1.29 16.88 -4.93
N GLY A 95 -0.07 17.30 -4.54
CA GLY A 95 0.49 17.16 -3.20
C GLY A 95 0.75 15.72 -2.74
N LEU A 96 1.63 15.58 -1.76
CA LEU A 96 1.89 14.31 -1.08
C LEU A 96 0.76 14.06 -0.07
N ASN A 97 -0.25 13.31 -0.50
CA ASN A 97 -1.43 12.98 0.31
C ASN A 97 -1.64 11.47 0.49
N VAL A 98 -0.83 10.67 -0.20
CA VAL A 98 -0.90 9.21 -0.19
C VAL A 98 0.52 8.66 -0.24
N LEU A 99 0.87 7.84 0.75
CA LEU A 99 2.09 7.05 0.76
C LEU A 99 1.76 5.58 0.60
N VAL A 100 2.65 4.85 -0.06
CA VAL A 100 2.55 3.40 -0.23
C VAL A 100 3.76 2.75 0.41
N VAL A 101 3.52 1.82 1.32
CA VAL A 101 4.57 0.92 1.84
C VAL A 101 4.48 -0.39 1.06
N GLN A 102 5.51 -0.73 0.30
CA GLN A 102 5.60 -2.03 -0.38
C GLN A 102 6.62 -2.92 0.33
N PHE A 103 6.23 -4.16 0.56
CA PHE A 103 7.07 -5.19 1.15
C PHE A 103 7.53 -6.15 0.07
N TRP A 104 8.83 -6.35 0.00
CA TRP A 104 9.53 -7.06 -1.06
C TRP A 104 10.10 -8.37 -0.52
N GLY A 105 9.70 -9.48 -1.13
CA GLY A 105 10.28 -10.79 -0.84
C GLY A 105 11.71 -10.90 -1.37
N ARG A 106 12.38 -11.98 -0.99
CA ARG A 106 13.73 -12.31 -1.48
C ARG A 106 13.79 -12.32 -3.01
N GLU A 107 14.94 -11.91 -3.52
CA GLU A 107 15.25 -11.83 -4.96
C GLU A 107 14.28 -10.99 -5.80
N SER A 108 13.55 -10.06 -5.17
CA SER A 108 12.70 -9.14 -5.92
C SER A 108 13.52 -8.04 -6.58
N GLU A 109 12.99 -7.49 -7.67
CA GLU A 109 13.61 -6.41 -8.41
C GLU A 109 12.55 -5.40 -8.86
N VAL A 110 12.85 -4.13 -8.66
CA VAL A 110 11.98 -3.00 -9.04
C VAL A 110 12.81 -1.87 -9.62
N ILE A 111 12.23 -1.12 -10.55
CA ILE A 111 12.76 0.14 -11.04
C ILE A 111 11.81 1.25 -10.58
N TYR A 112 12.36 2.28 -9.94
CA TYR A 112 11.63 3.51 -9.64
C TYR A 112 12.11 4.64 -10.55
N PHE A 113 11.20 5.34 -11.21
CA PHE A 113 11.55 6.45 -12.09
C PHE A 113 11.62 7.74 -11.26
N ASN A 114 12.84 8.12 -10.90
CA ASN A 114 13.10 9.20 -9.94
C ASN A 114 12.41 10.50 -10.34
N ARG A 115 11.85 11.22 -9.36
CA ARG A 115 11.16 12.52 -9.54
C ARG A 115 9.88 12.48 -10.37
N SER A 116 9.46 11.33 -10.88
CA SER A 116 8.24 11.20 -11.70
C SER A 116 6.97 11.67 -10.97
N HIS A 117 6.94 11.62 -9.63
CA HIS A 117 5.85 12.14 -8.79
C HIS A 117 5.64 13.66 -8.90
N ARG A 118 6.59 14.39 -9.46
CA ARG A 118 6.50 15.84 -9.70
C ARG A 118 5.74 16.17 -10.98
N TYR A 119 5.62 15.23 -11.91
CA TYR A 119 5.03 15.45 -13.21
C TYR A 119 3.65 14.81 -13.31
N GLU A 120 2.74 15.52 -13.97
CA GLU A 120 1.43 14.96 -14.33
C GLU A 120 1.60 14.12 -15.59
N LEU A 121 1.93 12.85 -15.40
CA LEU A 121 2.16 11.91 -16.49
C LEU A 121 0.83 11.40 -17.05
N PRO A 122 0.72 11.22 -18.38
CA PRO A 122 -0.44 10.58 -18.98
C PRO A 122 -0.48 9.13 -18.53
N GLY A 123 -1.56 8.74 -17.86
CA GLY A 123 -1.77 7.36 -17.40
C GLY A 123 -3.13 6.83 -17.85
N VAL A 124 -3.21 5.54 -18.09
CA VAL A 124 -4.47 4.82 -18.36
C VAL A 124 -4.76 3.83 -17.25
N HIS A 125 -6.04 3.60 -16.93
CA HIS A 125 -6.40 2.61 -15.93
C HIS A 125 -6.11 1.19 -16.42
N ALA A 126 -5.24 0.48 -15.70
CA ALA A 126 -4.93 -0.93 -15.95
C ALA A 126 -5.83 -1.87 -15.13
N SER A 127 -5.91 -3.12 -15.56
CA SER A 127 -6.72 -4.17 -14.89
C SER A 127 -6.26 -4.47 -13.45
N ASN A 128 -5.00 -4.18 -13.13
CA ASN A 128 -4.45 -4.26 -11.78
C ASN A 128 -4.89 -3.09 -10.87
N GLY A 129 -5.74 -2.18 -11.36
CA GLY A 129 -6.27 -1.03 -10.63
C GLY A 129 -5.27 0.12 -10.44
N LEU A 130 -4.13 0.08 -11.12
CA LEU A 130 -3.13 1.15 -11.16
C LEU A 130 -3.29 2.00 -12.42
N TRP A 131 -2.51 3.08 -12.49
CA TRP A 131 -2.34 3.88 -13.69
C TRP A 131 -1.11 3.40 -14.45
N GLU A 132 -1.27 2.88 -15.65
CA GLU A 132 -0.17 2.52 -16.52
C GLU A 132 0.33 3.75 -17.28
N VAL A 133 1.64 3.98 -17.25
CA VAL A 133 2.31 5.16 -17.79
C VAL A 133 3.23 4.73 -18.95
N PRO A 134 3.14 5.36 -20.13
CA PRO A 134 4.03 5.05 -21.22
C PRO A 134 5.45 5.56 -20.94
N PHE A 135 6.46 4.72 -21.20
CA PHE A 135 7.86 5.07 -20.99
C PHE A 135 8.30 6.36 -21.71
N ALA A 136 7.81 6.60 -22.94
CA ALA A 136 8.10 7.82 -23.69
C ALA A 136 7.70 9.11 -22.95
N ALA A 137 6.64 9.07 -22.13
CA ALA A 137 6.24 10.22 -21.31
C ALA A 137 7.22 10.48 -20.16
N LEU A 138 7.80 9.41 -19.58
CA LEU A 138 8.86 9.53 -18.57
C LEU A 138 10.14 10.11 -19.17
N GLU A 139 10.54 9.63 -20.36
CA GLU A 139 11.68 10.19 -21.08
C GLU A 139 11.49 11.68 -21.39
N SER A 140 10.31 12.05 -21.91
CA SER A 140 9.97 13.44 -22.21
C SER A 140 10.00 14.35 -20.97
N ALA A 141 9.68 13.79 -19.80
CA ALA A 141 9.74 14.50 -18.51
C ALA A 141 11.15 14.51 -17.88
N GLY A 142 12.15 13.89 -18.50
CA GLY A 142 13.50 13.77 -17.94
C GLY A 142 13.58 12.80 -16.75
N CYS A 143 12.67 11.83 -16.69
CA CYS A 143 12.55 10.79 -15.66
C CYS A 143 12.83 9.37 -16.19
N GLY A 144 13.31 9.23 -17.44
CA GLY A 144 13.57 7.93 -18.07
C GLY A 144 14.68 7.12 -17.37
N GLU A 145 15.61 7.79 -16.70
CA GLU A 145 16.64 7.14 -15.88
C GLU A 145 16.02 6.68 -14.54
N GLY A 146 15.66 5.39 -14.48
CA GLY A 146 15.12 4.76 -13.29
C GLY A 146 16.21 4.21 -12.36
N SER A 147 15.95 4.20 -11.07
CA SER A 147 16.78 3.54 -10.06
C SER A 147 16.36 2.08 -9.91
N LYS A 148 17.22 1.15 -10.36
CA LYS A 148 17.04 -0.28 -10.16
C LYS A 148 17.43 -0.69 -8.74
N ILE A 149 16.56 -1.41 -8.07
CA ILE A 149 16.77 -1.92 -6.71
C ILE A 149 16.60 -3.44 -6.73
N VAL A 150 17.58 -4.15 -6.18
CA VAL A 150 17.59 -5.61 -6.04
C VAL A 150 17.48 -5.97 -4.58
N PHE A 151 16.34 -6.53 -4.17
CA PHE A 151 16.07 -7.00 -2.82
C PHE A 151 16.55 -8.43 -2.64
N GLY A 152 17.87 -8.64 -2.65
CA GLY A 152 18.47 -9.99 -2.57
C GLY A 152 17.93 -10.84 -1.42
N HIS A 153 17.76 -10.23 -0.25
CA HIS A 153 17.23 -10.90 0.95
C HIS A 153 15.84 -10.41 1.37
N GLY A 154 15.19 -9.57 0.57
CA GLY A 154 13.96 -8.87 0.92
C GLY A 154 14.20 -7.48 1.48
N GLY A 155 13.11 -6.76 1.72
CA GLY A 155 13.15 -5.37 2.14
C GLY A 155 11.80 -4.69 1.99
N PHE A 156 11.78 -3.38 2.19
CA PHE A 156 10.59 -2.58 1.96
C PHE A 156 10.92 -1.25 1.30
N THR A 157 9.90 -0.64 0.73
CA THR A 157 9.96 0.71 0.17
C THR A 157 8.81 1.53 0.74
N ILE A 158 9.05 2.82 0.95
CA ILE A 158 7.98 3.81 1.19
C ILE A 158 8.06 4.84 0.09
N GLN A 159 6.95 5.10 -0.58
CA GLN A 159 6.93 5.94 -1.76
C GLN A 159 5.71 6.87 -1.79
N ASP A 160 5.88 8.00 -2.44
CA ASP A 160 4.77 8.81 -2.92
C ASP A 160 3.94 7.98 -3.92
N ALA A 161 2.63 7.92 -3.73
CA ALA A 161 1.76 7.14 -4.62
C ALA A 161 1.81 7.56 -6.10
N ARG A 162 2.33 8.76 -6.39
CA ARG A 162 2.49 9.30 -7.75
C ARG A 162 3.81 8.90 -8.41
N ILE A 163 4.74 8.25 -7.71
CA ILE A 163 5.96 7.80 -8.40
C ILE A 163 5.62 6.68 -9.38
N ALA A 164 6.21 6.73 -10.57
CA ALA A 164 6.17 5.67 -11.54
C ALA A 164 7.18 4.58 -11.16
N PHE A 165 6.77 3.32 -11.29
CA PHE A 165 7.61 2.17 -10.98
C PHE A 165 7.31 0.97 -11.88
N GLU A 166 8.28 0.08 -12.04
CA GLU A 166 8.15 -1.18 -12.75
C GLU A 166 8.61 -2.34 -11.86
N ILE A 167 7.77 -3.35 -11.71
CA ILE A 167 8.10 -4.58 -10.98
C ILE A 167 8.76 -5.56 -11.97
N LYS A 168 10.09 -5.67 -11.93
CA LYS A 168 10.84 -6.59 -12.79
C LYS A 168 10.73 -8.04 -12.30
N LYS A 169 10.84 -8.27 -10.99
CA LYS A 169 10.77 -9.60 -10.37
C LYS A 169 10.13 -9.52 -8.98
N GLY A 170 9.41 -10.57 -8.60
CA GLY A 170 8.81 -10.71 -7.28
C GLY A 170 7.31 -10.39 -7.23
N THR A 171 6.72 -10.53 -6.03
CA THR A 171 5.27 -10.32 -5.82
C THR A 171 5.02 -9.46 -4.58
N PRO A 172 5.28 -8.13 -4.66
CA PRO A 172 5.26 -7.28 -3.49
C PRO A 172 3.86 -7.15 -2.90
N ILE A 173 3.80 -6.97 -1.59
CA ILE A 173 2.59 -6.59 -0.87
C ILE A 173 2.61 -5.07 -0.72
N ALA A 174 1.64 -4.37 -1.29
CA ALA A 174 1.50 -2.94 -1.15
C ALA A 174 0.40 -2.58 -0.13
N THR A 175 0.71 -1.64 0.73
CA THR A 175 -0.22 -1.05 1.72
C THR A 175 -0.30 0.45 1.49
N VAL A 176 -1.51 0.96 1.30
CA VAL A 176 -1.75 2.35 0.86
C VAL A 176 -2.32 3.15 2.02
N PHE A 177 -1.60 4.20 2.41
CA PHE A 177 -1.96 5.12 3.49
C PHE A 177 -2.32 6.47 2.89
N ALA A 178 -3.48 6.98 3.25
CA ALA A 178 -3.96 8.27 2.76
C ALA A 178 -4.29 9.21 3.93
N THR A 179 -4.13 10.51 3.70
CA THR A 179 -4.58 11.54 4.65
C THR A 179 -6.10 11.44 4.89
N ARG A 180 -6.56 11.99 6.02
CA ARG A 180 -7.98 11.97 6.39
C ARG A 180 -8.90 12.48 5.28
N ASP A 181 -8.51 13.56 4.61
CA ASP A 181 -9.32 14.19 3.56
C ASP A 181 -9.40 13.39 2.26
N VAL A 182 -8.38 12.59 1.97
CA VAL A 182 -8.38 11.68 0.83
C VAL A 182 -9.16 10.41 1.16
N VAL A 183 -8.86 9.79 2.30
CA VAL A 183 -9.41 8.47 2.63
C VAL A 183 -10.91 8.49 2.85
N LYS A 184 -11.48 9.59 3.36
CA LYS A 184 -12.94 9.74 3.54
C LYS A 184 -13.74 9.60 2.24
N LYS A 185 -13.09 9.82 1.09
CA LYS A 185 -13.70 9.73 -0.25
C LYS A 185 -13.55 8.33 -0.86
N TRP A 186 -12.84 7.42 -0.20
CA TRP A 186 -12.58 6.08 -0.72
C TRP A 186 -13.50 5.06 -0.07
N ALA A 187 -13.77 3.98 -0.82
CA ALA A 187 -14.44 2.82 -0.27
C ALA A 187 -13.63 2.24 0.91
N LYS A 188 -14.33 1.80 1.95
CA LYS A 188 -13.75 1.15 3.12
C LYS A 188 -13.33 -0.28 2.78
N MET A 189 -12.23 -0.75 3.36
CA MET A 189 -11.92 -2.18 3.33
C MET A 189 -13.00 -2.95 4.09
N THR A 190 -13.57 -3.98 3.47
CA THR A 190 -14.60 -4.80 4.11
C THR A 190 -13.95 -6.01 4.77
N PHE A 191 -14.07 -6.11 6.09
CA PHE A 191 -13.56 -7.22 6.89
C PHE A 191 -14.68 -8.18 7.29
N PRO A 192 -14.40 -9.49 7.36
CA PRO A 192 -15.37 -10.45 7.89
C PRO A 192 -15.67 -10.17 9.36
N LYS A 193 -16.96 -10.17 9.72
CA LYS A 193 -17.43 -9.85 11.08
C LYS A 193 -17.31 -11.07 12.01
N MET A 194 -16.08 -11.48 12.30
CA MET A 194 -15.77 -12.57 13.24
C MET A 194 -15.11 -12.02 14.51
N PRO A 195 -15.36 -12.58 15.71
CA PRO A 195 -14.80 -12.08 16.97
C PRO A 195 -13.28 -11.85 16.93
N GLN A 196 -12.53 -12.82 16.40
CA GLN A 196 -11.08 -12.73 16.24
C GLN A 196 -10.62 -11.55 15.36
N MET A 197 -11.39 -11.24 14.31
CA MET A 197 -11.09 -10.11 13.42
C MET A 197 -11.42 -8.78 14.10
N VAL A 198 -12.52 -8.73 14.85
CA VAL A 198 -12.89 -7.54 15.64
C VAL A 198 -11.82 -7.23 16.68
N GLU A 199 -11.35 -8.25 17.40
CA GLU A 199 -10.27 -8.15 18.38
C GLU A 199 -8.98 -7.63 17.73
N LYS A 200 -8.49 -8.28 16.67
CA LYS A 200 -7.24 -7.86 15.99
C LYS A 200 -7.30 -6.46 15.40
N VAL A 201 -8.42 -6.06 14.81
CA VAL A 201 -8.59 -4.68 14.30
C VAL A 201 -8.58 -3.69 15.46
N THR A 202 -9.27 -4.01 16.57
CA THR A 202 -9.31 -3.16 17.77
C THR A 202 -7.92 -3.01 18.38
N GLU A 203 -7.14 -4.09 18.48
CA GLU A 203 -5.75 -4.05 18.90
C GLU A 203 -4.92 -3.14 18.00
N LEU A 204 -5.01 -3.34 16.68
CA LEU A 204 -4.21 -2.59 15.72
C LEU A 204 -4.51 -1.09 15.78
N GLN A 205 -5.78 -0.71 16.00
CA GLN A 205 -6.16 0.68 16.22
C GLN A 205 -5.62 1.30 17.52
N ARG A 206 -5.24 0.48 18.52
CA ARG A 206 -4.63 0.97 19.76
C ARG A 206 -3.12 1.17 19.65
N GLU A 207 -2.47 0.58 18.64
CA GLU A 207 -1.01 0.67 18.46
C GLU A 207 -0.55 2.09 18.06
N SER A 208 -1.41 2.90 17.44
CA SER A 208 -1.10 4.28 17.09
C SER A 208 -2.34 5.16 17.10
N THR A 209 -2.20 6.39 17.59
CA THR A 209 -3.24 7.43 17.51
C THR A 209 -3.19 8.20 16.18
N LYS A 210 -2.12 8.03 15.39
CA LYS A 210 -1.90 8.72 14.11
C LYS A 210 -2.11 7.82 12.89
N ILE A 211 -1.93 6.51 13.04
CA ILE A 211 -2.15 5.55 11.96
C ILE A 211 -3.41 4.75 12.28
N GLY A 212 -4.41 4.84 11.41
CA GLY A 212 -5.66 4.11 11.53
C GLY A 212 -5.89 3.14 10.36
N ILE A 213 -7.04 2.49 10.38
CA ILE A 213 -7.51 1.62 9.30
C ILE A 213 -8.85 2.16 8.80
N HIS A 214 -9.00 2.33 7.49
CA HIS A 214 -10.24 2.76 6.86
C HIS A 214 -11.06 1.56 6.42
N PHE A 215 -11.94 1.11 7.31
CA PHE A 215 -12.61 -0.17 7.15
C PHE A 215 -14.07 -0.17 7.62
N GLN A 216 -14.78 -1.23 7.24
CA GLN A 216 -16.09 -1.62 7.72
C GLN A 216 -16.14 -3.15 7.90
N TYR A 217 -17.09 -3.63 8.68
CA TYR A 217 -17.38 -5.07 8.74
C TYR A 217 -18.46 -5.45 7.74
N GLU A 218 -18.43 -6.69 7.26
CA GLU A 218 -19.53 -7.28 6.51
C GLU A 218 -20.85 -7.14 7.29
N MET A 219 -21.87 -6.62 6.63
CA MET A 219 -23.23 -6.66 7.17
C MET A 219 -23.80 -8.04 6.87
N LYS A 220 -24.20 -8.80 7.90
CA LYS A 220 -25.06 -9.95 7.68
C LYS A 220 -26.41 -9.41 7.27
N GLU A 221 -26.89 -9.74 6.07
CA GLU A 221 -28.32 -9.69 5.80
C GLU A 221 -28.97 -10.67 6.78
N THR A 222 -29.60 -10.13 7.82
CA THR A 222 -30.65 -10.87 8.51
C THR A 222 -31.77 -11.01 7.49
N ASN A 223 -31.86 -12.16 6.83
CA ASN A 223 -33.12 -12.62 6.28
C ASN A 223 -34.10 -12.60 7.45
N SER A 224 -34.98 -11.59 7.46
CA SER A 224 -36.18 -11.68 8.26
C SER A 224 -36.97 -12.83 7.67
N ASP A 225 -37.03 -13.94 8.39
CA ASP A 225 -38.07 -14.94 8.21
C ASP A 225 -39.41 -14.22 8.40
N ALA A 226 -39.96 -13.72 7.30
CA ALA A 226 -41.37 -13.39 7.25
C ALA A 226 -42.10 -14.74 7.25
N PRO A 227 -43.01 -14.99 8.20
CA PRO A 227 -43.81 -16.20 8.17
C PRO A 227 -44.63 -16.19 6.87
N GLN A 228 -44.44 -17.23 6.04
CA GLN A 228 -45.35 -17.55 4.96
C GLN A 228 -46.71 -17.94 5.58
N ASN A 229 -47.54 -16.94 5.87
CA ASN A 229 -48.95 -17.15 6.05
C ASN A 229 -49.55 -17.44 4.67
N GLY A 230 -49.92 -18.69 4.45
CA GLY A 230 -50.73 -19.08 3.30
C GLY A 230 -52.19 -18.68 3.48
N VAL A 231 -52.79 -18.18 2.40
CA VAL A 231 -54.22 -18.27 1.99
C VAL A 231 -54.21 -18.03 0.46
N VAL A 232 -54.32 -19.05 -0.40
CA VAL A 232 -55.52 -19.67 -1.01
C VAL A 232 -56.32 -18.78 -2.00
N SER A 233 -56.43 -19.34 -3.23
CA SER A 233 -57.47 -19.29 -4.29
C SER A 233 -57.71 -18.07 -5.19
N ASP A 234 -57.72 -18.40 -6.51
CA ASP A 234 -58.60 -17.96 -7.63
C ASP A 234 -58.71 -16.45 -7.91
N VAL A 235 -58.46 -15.92 -9.12
CA VAL A 235 -58.89 -16.26 -10.49
C VAL A 235 -57.88 -15.68 -11.49
#